data_AF-A0A2N2SK15-F1
#
_entry.id   AF-A0A2N2SK15-F1
#
_cell.length_a   1.000
_cell.length_b   1.000
_cell.length_c   1.000
_cell.angle_alpha   90.00
_cell.angle_beta   90.00
_cell.angle_gamma   90.00
#
_symmetry.space_group_name_H-M   'P 1'
#
loop_
_entity.id
_entity.type
_entity.pdbx_description
1 polymer ?
#
loop_
_entity_poly.entity_id
_entity_poly.type
_entity_poly.pdbx_seq_one_letter_code
_entity_poly.pdbx_strand_id
1 'polypeptide(L)'
;MPSSPRTAQQTAHGASSRAPAGAIPGAQFAERPFEQSLPQSSLQPLALFDDNLPGGRHLWLCGLQHKLVCRQPADIESTFARIEQARADGHWVALAAAYELGHALEPRLARQLSQNDAPLLTAWICERGEWLTQAQSHERIDAALAPLDQHLALAGVADLKSGITHQDYLAALERIRSLIHAGDCYQVN
;
A
#
# COMPACT_ATOMS: atom_id res chain seq x y z
N MET A 1 57.23 -43.53 -22.27
CA MET A 1 56.75 -43.52 -23.67
C MET A 1 55.26 -43.80 -23.64
N PRO A 2 54.43 -43.04 -24.37
CA PRO A 2 54.12 -41.61 -24.28
C PRO A 2 52.65 -41.45 -23.78
N SER A 3 52.07 -40.28 -23.45
CA SER A 3 51.85 -39.12 -24.31
C SER A 3 51.30 -37.93 -23.50
N SER A 4 51.91 -36.75 -23.68
CA SER A 4 51.28 -35.42 -23.55
C SER A 4 50.12 -35.30 -24.57
N PRO A 5 49.19 -34.29 -24.58
CA PRO A 5 49.47 -32.86 -24.28
C PRO A 5 48.31 -31.96 -23.77
N ARG A 6 48.65 -30.81 -23.17
CA ARG A 6 48.42 -29.44 -23.72
C ARG A 6 48.40 -28.38 -22.62
N THR A 7 49.33 -27.44 -22.81
CA THR A 7 49.42 -26.12 -22.20
C THR A 7 48.17 -25.29 -22.49
N ALA A 8 47.63 -24.63 -21.47
CA ALA A 8 46.91 -23.37 -21.63
C ALA A 8 47.34 -22.43 -20.50
N GLN A 9 47.91 -21.31 -20.90
CA GLN A 9 48.30 -20.18 -20.07
C GLN A 9 47.08 -19.67 -19.31
N GLN A 10 47.19 -19.52 -17.99
CA GLN A 10 46.27 -18.69 -17.23
C GLN A 10 47.00 -17.39 -16.90
N THR A 11 46.69 -16.38 -17.69
CA THR A 11 47.14 -15.00 -17.47
C THR A 11 46.47 -14.47 -16.20
N ALA A 12 47.30 -13.96 -15.28
CA ALA A 12 46.82 -13.15 -14.17
C ALA A 12 46.20 -11.87 -14.73
N HIS A 13 44.89 -11.71 -14.63
CA HIS A 13 44.24 -10.41 -14.76
C HIS A 13 44.12 -9.81 -13.36
N GLY A 14 44.91 -8.75 -13.14
CA GLY A 14 44.80 -7.91 -11.97
C GLY A 14 43.39 -7.36 -11.85
N ALA A 15 42.80 -7.52 -10.66
CA ALA A 15 41.58 -6.87 -10.27
C ALA A 15 41.84 -5.35 -10.19
N SER A 16 41.56 -4.63 -11.28
CA SER A 16 41.45 -3.18 -11.24
C SER A 16 40.02 -2.83 -10.83
N SER A 17 39.86 -2.58 -9.53
CA SER A 17 38.66 -1.97 -8.96
C SER A 17 38.46 -0.59 -9.59
N ARG A 18 37.42 -0.44 -10.42
CA ARG A 18 36.99 0.85 -10.93
C ARG A 18 35.75 1.26 -10.15
N ALA A 19 35.93 2.20 -9.23
CA ALA A 19 34.85 2.80 -8.46
C ALA A 19 33.84 3.50 -9.39
N PRO A 20 32.53 3.45 -9.11
CA PRO A 20 31.57 4.30 -9.81
C PRO A 20 31.85 5.77 -9.45
N ALA A 21 32.11 6.56 -10.49
CA ALA A 21 32.29 8.00 -10.40
C ALA A 21 30.97 8.67 -9.98
N GLY A 22 31.03 9.46 -8.90
CA GLY A 22 29.88 10.22 -8.42
C GLY A 22 29.73 10.31 -6.90
N ALA A 23 30.78 10.12 -6.12
CA ALA A 23 30.77 10.49 -4.71
C ALA A 23 31.06 11.98 -4.58
N ILE A 24 30.08 12.78 -4.13
CA ILE A 24 30.31 14.15 -3.69
C ILE A 24 31.13 14.07 -2.38
N PRO A 25 32.39 14.52 -2.35
CA PRO A 25 33.18 14.47 -1.12
C PRO A 25 32.71 15.57 -0.18
N GLY A 26 32.25 15.20 1.02
CA GLY A 26 32.01 16.16 2.11
C GLY A 26 30.55 16.43 2.50
N ALA A 27 29.57 15.68 1.98
CA ALA A 27 28.21 15.76 2.50
C ALA A 27 28.12 15.00 3.84
N GLN A 28 28.47 15.66 4.94
CA GLN A 28 28.05 15.22 6.27
C GLN A 28 26.51 15.35 6.34
N PHE A 29 25.80 14.26 6.07
CA PHE A 29 24.40 14.14 6.45
C PHE A 29 24.37 14.03 7.97
N ALA A 30 24.33 15.18 8.64
CA ALA A 30 23.94 15.22 10.03
C ALA A 30 22.52 14.65 10.11
N GLU A 31 22.36 13.47 10.70
CA GLU A 31 21.05 13.00 11.15
C GLU A 31 20.57 13.97 12.23
N ARG A 32 19.85 15.00 11.79
CA ARG A 32 19.09 15.83 12.71
C ARG A 32 17.92 14.98 13.19
N PRO A 33 17.64 14.92 14.50
CA PRO A 33 16.41 14.34 14.99
C PRO A 33 15.24 14.98 14.24
N PHE A 34 14.40 14.16 13.60
CA PHE A 34 13.15 14.59 12.99
C PHE A 34 12.15 14.90 14.10
N GLU A 35 12.43 15.93 14.89
CA GLU A 35 11.52 16.53 15.87
C GLU A 35 11.19 17.94 15.39
N GLN A 36 10.58 18.03 14.22
CA GLN A 36 9.81 19.21 13.86
C GLN A 36 8.35 18.84 14.04
N SER A 37 7.79 19.25 15.18
CA SER A 37 6.36 19.33 15.38
C SER A 37 5.76 20.10 14.22
N LEU A 38 5.11 19.39 13.29
CA LEU A 38 4.39 19.98 12.18
C LEU A 38 3.50 21.10 12.74
N PRO A 39 3.47 22.30 12.12
CA PRO A 39 2.47 23.29 12.50
C PRO A 39 1.11 22.59 12.48
N GLN A 40 0.31 22.79 13.53
CA GLN A 40 -1.07 22.32 13.62
C GLN A 40 -1.93 23.07 12.58
N SER A 41 -1.61 22.94 11.29
CA SER A 41 -2.57 23.14 10.24
C SER A 41 -3.67 22.13 10.50
N SER A 42 -4.89 22.63 10.68
CA SER A 42 -6.10 21.82 10.81
C SER A 42 -6.41 21.13 9.48
N LEU A 43 -5.49 20.29 8.99
CA LEU A 43 -5.74 19.39 7.88
C LEU A 43 -6.80 18.42 8.36
N GLN A 44 -8.03 18.68 7.94
CA GLN A 44 -9.13 17.78 8.23
C GLN A 44 -8.92 16.51 7.42
N PRO A 45 -9.02 15.32 8.06
CA PRO A 45 -8.99 14.07 7.34
C PRO A 45 -10.05 14.05 6.23
N LEU A 46 -9.66 13.56 5.07
CA LEU A 46 -10.54 13.36 3.93
C LEU A 46 -10.30 11.97 3.32
N ALA A 47 -11.29 11.47 2.58
CA ALA A 47 -11.10 10.31 1.70
C ALA A 47 -11.31 10.76 0.26
N LEU A 48 -10.37 10.41 -0.62
CA LEU A 48 -10.43 10.67 -2.04
C LEU A 48 -10.57 9.33 -2.76
N PHE A 49 -11.60 9.21 -3.59
CA PHE A 49 -11.76 8.12 -4.54
C PHE A 49 -11.57 8.71 -5.95
N ASP A 50 -10.45 8.38 -6.57
CA ASP A 50 -10.09 8.81 -7.91
C ASP A 50 -10.62 7.86 -8.99
N ASP A 51 -10.94 8.43 -10.15
CA ASP A 51 -11.26 7.70 -11.37
C ASP A 51 -10.29 8.20 -12.45
N ASN A 52 -9.27 7.39 -12.73
CA ASN A 52 -8.21 7.73 -13.67
C ASN A 52 -8.56 7.47 -15.13
N LEU A 53 -9.80 7.08 -15.43
CA LEU A 53 -10.26 6.97 -16.80
C LEU A 53 -10.46 8.37 -17.43
N PRO A 54 -10.29 8.51 -18.76
CA PRO A 54 -10.57 9.77 -19.44
C PRO A 54 -11.99 10.26 -19.19
N GLY A 55 -12.14 11.47 -18.65
CA GLY A 55 -13.45 12.02 -18.28
C GLY A 55 -13.98 11.53 -16.93
N GLY A 56 -13.19 10.76 -16.18
CA GLY A 56 -13.48 10.32 -14.83
C GLY A 56 -13.70 11.47 -13.85
N ARG A 57 -14.45 11.18 -12.80
CA ARG A 57 -14.75 12.13 -11.71
C ARG A 57 -14.24 11.57 -10.41
N HIS A 58 -13.71 12.45 -9.57
CA HIS A 58 -13.24 12.08 -8.25
C HIS A 58 -14.34 12.35 -7.22
N LEU A 59 -14.47 11.46 -6.24
CA LEU A 59 -15.34 11.66 -5.06
C LEU A 59 -14.48 12.04 -3.86
N TRP A 60 -14.74 13.22 -3.31
CA TRP A 60 -14.11 13.74 -2.10
C TRP A 60 -15.07 13.62 -0.93
N LEU A 61 -14.71 12.83 0.09
CA LEU A 61 -15.43 12.78 1.35
C LEU A 61 -14.72 13.64 2.39
N CYS A 62 -15.43 14.64 2.92
CA CYS A 62 -14.88 15.65 3.81
C CYS A 62 -15.71 15.79 5.09
N GLY A 63 -15.12 16.42 6.11
CA GLY A 63 -15.78 16.60 7.41
C GLY A 63 -15.93 15.26 8.13
N LEU A 64 -14.80 14.61 8.43
CA LEU A 64 -14.78 13.37 9.21
C LEU A 64 -15.47 13.58 10.57
N GLN A 65 -16.56 12.86 10.79
CA GLN A 65 -17.33 12.90 12.05
C GLN A 65 -16.91 11.77 12.97
N HIS A 66 -16.86 10.54 12.44
CA HIS A 66 -16.59 9.34 13.22
C HIS A 66 -15.70 8.35 12.46
N LYS A 67 -14.91 7.58 13.21
CA LYS A 67 -14.17 6.43 12.70
C LYS A 67 -14.63 5.18 13.44
N LEU A 68 -15.13 4.20 12.70
CA LEU A 68 -15.46 2.87 13.22
C LEU A 68 -14.35 1.91 12.87
N VAL A 69 -13.99 1.04 13.82
CA VAL A 69 -12.92 0.06 13.62
C VAL A 69 -13.35 -1.27 14.21
N CYS A 70 -13.50 -2.27 13.35
CA CYS A 70 -13.81 -3.65 13.73
C CYS A 70 -12.52 -4.48 13.71
N ARG A 71 -12.20 -5.13 14.82
CA ARG A 71 -11.05 -6.04 14.96
C ARG A 71 -11.46 -7.49 15.14
N GLN A 72 -12.62 -7.72 15.75
CA GLN A 72 -13.05 -9.03 16.16
C GLN A 72 -14.24 -9.48 15.31
N PRO A 73 -14.31 -10.77 14.91
CA PRO A 73 -15.45 -11.30 14.17
C PRO A 73 -16.80 -11.06 14.85
N ALA A 74 -16.82 -11.15 16.18
CA ALA A 74 -18.04 -10.93 16.98
C ALA A 74 -18.63 -9.52 16.82
N ASP A 75 -17.81 -8.52 16.45
CA ASP A 75 -18.25 -7.13 16.32
C ASP A 75 -18.70 -6.76 14.90
N ILE A 76 -18.55 -7.67 13.93
CA ILE A 76 -18.81 -7.40 12.51
C ILE A 76 -20.25 -6.93 12.27
N GLU A 77 -21.24 -7.69 12.77
CA GLU A 77 -22.65 -7.35 12.56
C GLU A 77 -23.01 -5.99 13.16
N SER A 78 -22.55 -5.73 14.39
CA SER A 78 -22.79 -4.45 15.07
C SER A 78 -22.11 -3.28 14.34
N THR A 79 -20.94 -3.51 13.76
CA THR A 79 -20.21 -2.50 13.00
C THR A 79 -20.93 -2.18 11.70
N PHE A 80 -21.39 -3.19 10.96
CA PHE A 80 -22.20 -2.97 9.76
C PHE A 80 -23.50 -2.24 10.09
N ALA A 81 -24.22 -2.61 11.16
CA ALA A 81 -25.43 -1.91 11.58
C ALA A 81 -25.18 -0.40 11.81
N ARG A 82 -24.04 -0.04 12.43
CA ARG A 82 -23.67 1.37 12.64
C ARG A 82 -23.30 2.10 11.34
N ILE A 83 -22.68 1.40 10.38
CA ILE A 83 -22.41 1.93 9.04
C ILE A 83 -23.72 2.20 8.29
N GLU A 84 -24.63 1.23 8.31
CA GLU A 84 -25.96 1.33 7.70
C GLU A 84 -26.76 2.50 8.30
N GLN A 85 -26.74 2.64 9.63
CA GLN A 85 -27.39 3.76 10.30
C GLN A 85 -26.79 5.11 9.89
N ALA A 86 -25.46 5.23 9.88
CA ALA A 86 -24.80 6.47 9.46
C ALA A 86 -25.18 6.85 8.01
N ARG A 87 -25.31 5.87 7.11
CA ARG A 87 -25.80 6.12 5.75
C ARG A 87 -27.26 6.55 5.74
N ALA A 88 -28.12 5.94 6.57
CA ALA A 88 -29.53 6.31 6.70
C ALA A 88 -29.70 7.75 7.25
N ASP A 89 -28.76 8.19 8.09
CA ASP A 89 -28.71 9.56 8.63
C ASP A 89 -28.17 10.59 7.60
N GLY A 90 -27.84 10.15 6.39
CA GLY A 90 -27.38 11.01 5.29
C GLY A 90 -25.87 11.25 5.25
N HIS A 91 -25.09 10.55 6.08
CA HIS A 91 -23.63 10.64 6.03
C HIS A 91 -23.04 9.83 4.87
N TRP A 92 -21.84 10.23 4.45
CA TRP A 92 -21.01 9.50 3.50
C TRP A 92 -20.04 8.58 4.24
N VAL A 93 -19.81 7.37 3.71
CA VAL A 93 -18.93 6.40 4.37
C VAL A 93 -17.85 5.92 3.41
N ALA A 94 -16.58 6.08 3.79
CA ALA A 94 -15.46 5.37 3.18
C ALA A 94 -15.16 4.09 3.97
N LEU A 95 -14.97 2.97 3.28
CA LEU A 95 -14.67 1.68 3.89
C LEU A 95 -13.32 1.15 3.42
N ALA A 96 -12.51 0.66 4.37
CA ALA A 96 -11.38 -0.22 4.09
C ALA A 96 -11.64 -1.56 4.78
N ALA A 97 -11.81 -2.61 4.00
CA ALA A 97 -12.00 -3.97 4.47
C ALA A 97 -10.73 -4.79 4.20
N ALA A 98 -10.23 -5.47 5.22
CA ALA A 98 -9.13 -6.41 5.07
C ALA A 98 -9.60 -7.66 4.32
N TYR A 99 -8.69 -8.33 3.60
CA TYR A 99 -9.01 -9.59 2.91
C TYR A 99 -9.52 -10.64 3.91
N GLU A 100 -8.94 -10.66 5.12
CA GLU A 100 -9.28 -11.56 6.22
C GLU A 100 -10.70 -11.37 6.75
N LEU A 101 -11.37 -10.24 6.47
CA LEU A 101 -12.80 -10.10 6.76
C LEU A 101 -13.60 -11.22 6.08
N GLY A 102 -13.19 -11.64 4.87
CA GLY A 102 -13.81 -12.76 4.17
C GLY A 102 -13.70 -14.08 4.92
N HIS A 103 -12.59 -14.33 5.64
CA HIS A 103 -12.43 -15.53 6.46
C HIS A 103 -13.40 -15.54 7.64
N ALA A 104 -13.71 -14.37 8.21
CA ALA A 104 -14.67 -14.25 9.30
C ALA A 104 -16.12 -14.47 8.83
N LEU A 105 -16.42 -14.17 7.56
CA LEU A 105 -17.75 -14.30 6.97
C LEU A 105 -18.03 -15.70 6.37
N GLU A 106 -17.00 -16.45 5.98
CA GLU A 106 -17.13 -17.80 5.43
C GLU A 106 -16.84 -18.87 6.51
N PRO A 107 -17.85 -19.64 6.97
CA PRO A 107 -17.68 -20.61 8.04
C PRO A 107 -16.55 -21.63 7.82
N ARG A 108 -16.29 -22.03 6.58
CA ARG A 108 -15.20 -22.97 6.25
C ARG A 108 -13.81 -22.38 6.47
N LEU A 109 -13.68 -21.06 6.36
CA LEU A 109 -12.43 -20.31 6.47
C LEU A 109 -12.25 -19.68 7.85
N ALA A 110 -13.27 -19.70 8.73
CA ALA A 110 -13.20 -19.10 10.06
C ALA A 110 -11.99 -19.55 10.90
N ARG A 111 -11.54 -20.80 10.73
CA ARG A 111 -10.34 -21.34 11.41
C ARG A 111 -9.01 -20.78 10.86
N GLN A 112 -9.02 -20.18 9.69
CA GLN A 112 -7.86 -19.54 9.04
C GLN A 112 -7.79 -18.04 9.35
N LEU A 113 -8.70 -17.51 10.15
CA LEU A 113 -8.61 -16.12 10.59
C LEU A 113 -7.36 -15.95 11.45
N SER A 114 -6.48 -15.03 11.04
CA SER A 114 -5.27 -14.74 11.79
C SER A 114 -5.62 -14.07 13.13
N GLN A 115 -4.84 -14.37 14.18
CA GLN A 115 -5.02 -13.79 15.51
C GLN A 115 -4.26 -12.46 15.68
N ASN A 116 -4.05 -11.71 14.60
CA ASN A 116 -3.35 -10.43 14.69
C ASN A 116 -4.31 -9.31 15.14
N ASP A 117 -3.76 -8.19 15.60
CA ASP A 117 -4.54 -7.03 16.04
C ASP A 117 -4.97 -6.12 14.87
N ALA A 118 -4.83 -6.57 13.62
CA ALA A 118 -5.17 -5.75 12.46
C ALA A 118 -6.70 -5.55 12.37
N PRO A 119 -7.18 -4.35 11.98
CA PRO A 119 -8.60 -4.16 11.70
C PRO A 119 -9.09 -5.07 10.56
N LEU A 120 -10.19 -5.77 10.78
CA LEU A 120 -10.95 -6.45 9.72
C LEU A 120 -11.70 -5.45 8.84
N LEU A 121 -12.19 -4.37 9.44
CA LEU A 121 -12.93 -3.31 8.76
C LEU A 121 -12.66 -1.97 9.45
N THR A 122 -12.40 -0.93 8.65
CA THR A 122 -12.39 0.46 9.11
C THR A 122 -13.39 1.27 8.28
N ALA A 123 -14.25 2.03 8.94
CA ALA A 123 -15.18 2.95 8.30
C ALA A 123 -14.90 4.38 8.75
N TRP A 124 -14.81 5.30 7.80
CA TRP A 124 -14.75 6.75 8.04
C TRP A 124 -16.08 7.36 7.63
N ILE A 125 -16.78 7.93 8.60
CA ILE A 125 -18.09 8.57 8.42
C ILE A 125 -17.86 10.07 8.26
N CYS A 126 -18.19 10.58 7.08
CA CYS A 126 -17.98 11.95 6.65
C CYS A 126 -19.32 12.66 6.46
N GLU A 127 -19.33 13.95 6.75
CA GLU A 127 -20.51 14.79 6.61
C GLU A 127 -20.94 14.96 5.15
N ARG A 128 -19.97 15.14 4.24
CA ARG A 128 -20.24 15.53 2.86
C ARG A 128 -19.40 14.76 1.85
N GLY A 129 -19.99 14.52 0.69
CA GLY A 129 -19.36 13.96 -0.50
C GLY A 129 -19.49 14.92 -1.67
N GLU A 130 -18.37 15.27 -2.29
CA GLU A 130 -18.31 16.20 -3.41
C GLU A 130 -17.73 15.48 -4.64
N TRP A 131 -18.48 15.48 -5.73
CA TRP A 131 -18.00 14.95 -7.01
C TRP A 131 -17.36 16.04 -7.87
N LEU A 132 -16.07 15.93 -8.10
CA LEU A 132 -15.29 16.88 -8.88
C LEU A 132 -14.78 16.27 -10.17
N THR A 133 -14.50 17.09 -11.17
CA THR A 133 -13.68 16.65 -12.30
C THR A 133 -12.24 16.40 -11.82
N GLN A 134 -11.47 15.66 -12.61
CA GLN A 134 -10.04 15.48 -12.35
C GLN A 134 -9.30 16.83 -12.27
N ALA A 135 -9.60 17.77 -13.18
CA ALA A 135 -9.00 19.10 -13.18
C ALA A 135 -9.30 19.89 -11.89
N GLN A 136 -10.57 19.91 -11.46
CA GLN A 136 -10.97 20.56 -10.20
C GLN A 136 -10.30 19.91 -8.97
N SER A 137 -10.10 18.59 -9.00
CA SER A 137 -9.41 17.89 -7.93
C SER A 137 -7.93 18.25 -7.86
N HIS A 138 -7.25 18.32 -9.00
CA HIS A 138 -5.86 18.76 -9.07
C HIS A 138 -5.71 20.21 -8.59
N GLU A 139 -6.54 21.14 -9.07
CA GLU A 139 -6.53 22.54 -8.61
C GLU A 139 -6.70 22.64 -7.08
N ARG A 140 -7.58 21.81 -6.50
CA ARG A 140 -7.79 21.78 -5.05
C ARG A 140 -6.59 21.23 -4.29
N ILE A 141 -5.92 20.20 -4.81
CA ILE A 141 -4.68 19.66 -4.24
C ILE A 141 -3.57 20.72 -4.32
N ASP A 142 -3.37 21.33 -5.49
CA ASP A 142 -2.36 22.37 -5.70
C ASP A 142 -2.57 23.55 -4.76
N ALA A 143 -3.81 24.00 -4.58
CA ALA A 143 -4.15 25.05 -3.63
C ALA A 143 -3.85 24.67 -2.16
N ALA A 144 -4.07 23.40 -1.79
CA ALA A 144 -3.75 22.90 -0.45
C ALA A 144 -2.25 22.75 -0.21
N LEU A 145 -1.47 22.49 -1.25
CA LEU A 145 -0.01 22.34 -1.18
C LEU A 145 0.74 23.68 -1.30
N ALA A 146 0.17 24.68 -1.97
CA ALA A 146 0.78 26.00 -2.18
C ALA A 146 1.34 26.70 -0.93
N PRO A 147 0.72 26.62 0.27
CA PRO A 147 1.27 27.25 1.47
C PRO A 147 2.34 26.42 2.19
N LEU A 148 2.61 25.19 1.75
CA LEU A 148 3.61 24.33 2.40
C LEU A 148 5.03 24.75 2.01
N ASP A 149 5.94 24.71 2.99
CA ASP A 149 7.37 24.86 2.72
C ASP A 149 7.87 23.77 1.77
N GLN A 150 8.89 24.09 0.97
CA GLN A 150 9.45 23.16 -0.02
C GLN A 150 9.81 21.79 0.58
N HIS A 151 10.29 21.75 1.82
CA HIS A 151 10.63 20.49 2.49
C HIS A 151 9.39 19.65 2.83
N LEU A 152 8.28 20.28 3.17
CA LEU A 152 7.00 19.61 3.48
C LEU A 152 6.23 19.21 2.21
N ALA A 153 6.50 19.88 1.09
CA ALA A 153 5.93 19.53 -0.21
C ALA A 153 6.64 18.36 -0.90
N LEU A 154 7.79 17.90 -0.40
CA LEU A 154 8.49 16.74 -0.92
C LEU A 154 7.86 15.44 -0.37
N ALA A 155 7.21 14.69 -1.25
CA ALA A 155 6.73 13.35 -0.98
C ALA A 155 7.37 12.34 -1.93
N GLY A 156 7.59 11.11 -1.47
CA GLY A 156 8.17 10.05 -2.28
C GLY A 156 8.12 8.70 -1.58
N VAL A 157 8.32 7.64 -2.37
CA VAL A 157 8.48 6.27 -1.87
C VAL A 157 9.96 5.94 -1.85
N ALA A 158 10.47 5.46 -0.71
CA ALA A 158 11.85 5.05 -0.53
C ALA A 158 11.93 3.62 0.03
N ASP A 159 13.10 2.99 -0.13
CA ASP A 159 13.41 1.64 0.40
C ASP A 159 12.39 0.56 0.00
N LEU A 160 11.89 0.62 -1.25
CA LEU A 160 10.99 -0.39 -1.77
C LEU A 160 11.70 -1.75 -1.83
N LYS A 161 11.18 -2.72 -1.09
CA LYS A 161 11.69 -4.09 -1.01
C LYS A 161 10.61 -5.08 -1.45
N SER A 162 11.03 -6.14 -2.13
CA SER A 162 10.12 -7.25 -2.42
C SER A 162 9.80 -8.02 -1.15
N GLY A 163 8.51 -8.25 -0.88
CA GLY A 163 8.05 -9.08 0.24
C GLY A 163 8.14 -10.59 -0.01
N ILE A 164 8.44 -11.01 -1.25
CA ILE A 164 8.58 -12.40 -1.66
C ILE A 164 9.82 -12.57 -2.55
N THR A 165 10.51 -13.70 -2.45
CA THR A 165 11.62 -13.99 -3.36
C THR A 165 11.10 -14.47 -4.71
N HIS A 166 11.89 -14.28 -5.76
CA HIS A 166 11.56 -14.82 -7.09
C HIS A 166 11.38 -16.34 -7.06
N GLN A 167 12.20 -17.04 -6.27
CA GLN A 167 12.13 -18.49 -6.13
C GLN A 167 10.81 -18.93 -5.47
N ASP A 168 10.42 -18.28 -4.37
CA ASP A 168 9.17 -18.61 -3.66
C ASP A 168 7.95 -18.32 -4.52
N TYR A 169 8.00 -17.23 -5.30
CA TYR A 169 6.94 -16.90 -6.26
C TYR A 169 6.77 -17.99 -7.33
N LEU A 170 7.85 -18.46 -7.95
CA LEU A 170 7.79 -19.55 -8.94
C LEU A 170 7.30 -20.86 -8.33
N ALA A 171 7.72 -21.18 -7.10
CA ALA A 171 7.24 -22.36 -6.39
C ALA A 171 5.73 -22.29 -6.11
N ALA A 172 5.23 -21.11 -5.71
CA ALA A 172 3.80 -20.89 -5.53
C ALA A 172 3.02 -21.06 -6.85
N LEU A 173 3.54 -20.54 -7.97
CA LEU A 173 2.92 -20.70 -9.29
C LEU A 173 2.84 -22.18 -9.71
N GLU A 174 3.92 -22.95 -9.56
CA GLU A 174 3.89 -24.37 -9.91
C GLU A 174 2.92 -25.17 -9.03
N ARG A 175 2.78 -24.78 -7.76
CA ARG A 175 1.75 -25.36 -6.89
C ARG A 175 0.34 -25.04 -7.39
N ILE A 176 0.06 -23.78 -7.74
CA ILE A 176 -1.25 -23.38 -8.29
C ILE A 176 -1.55 -24.14 -9.58
N ARG A 177 -0.58 -24.25 -10.50
CA ARG A 177 -0.74 -25.01 -11.75
C ARG A 177 -1.06 -26.48 -11.50
N SER A 178 -0.38 -27.09 -10.53
CA SER A 178 -0.62 -28.48 -10.15
C SER A 178 -2.04 -28.70 -9.63
N LEU A 179 -2.54 -27.79 -8.77
CA LEU A 179 -3.92 -27.83 -8.26
C LEU A 179 -4.94 -27.69 -9.39
N ILE A 180 -4.70 -26.78 -10.34
CA ILE A 180 -5.58 -26.61 -11.50
C ILE A 180 -5.60 -27.87 -12.38
N HIS A 181 -4.43 -28.46 -12.67
CA HIS A 181 -4.33 -29.69 -13.45
C HIS A 181 -4.98 -30.90 -12.76
N ALA A 182 -4.95 -30.94 -11.42
CA ALA A 182 -5.64 -31.96 -10.64
C ALA A 182 -7.17 -31.75 -10.59
N GLY A 183 -7.66 -30.59 -11.03
CA GLY A 183 -9.07 -30.23 -10.98
C GLY A 183 -9.53 -29.73 -9.61
N ASP A 184 -8.61 -29.41 -8.70
CA ASP A 184 -8.94 -28.91 -7.36
C ASP A 184 -9.57 -27.51 -7.41
N CYS A 185 -9.10 -26.67 -8.35
CA CYS A 185 -9.67 -25.36 -8.61
C CYS A 185 -9.54 -25.00 -10.10
N TYR A 186 -10.32 -24.02 -10.54
CA TYR A 186 -10.26 -23.50 -11.91
C TYR A 186 -9.29 -22.31 -12.05
N GLN A 187 -9.26 -21.43 -11.04
CA GLN A 187 -8.42 -20.22 -11.02
C GLN A 187 -8.07 -19.85 -9.57
N VAL A 188 -6.88 -19.28 -9.37
CA VAL A 188 -6.41 -18.65 -8.13
C VAL A 188 -5.70 -17.34 -8.50
N ASN A 189 -5.88 -16.30 -7.69
CA ASN A 189 -5.20 -15.01 -7.82
C ASN A 189 -4.08 -14.87 -6.79
#